data_AF-A0A1I7SGM1-F1
#
_entry.id   AF-A0A1I7SGM1-F1
#
_cell.length_a   1.000
_cell.length_b   1.000
_cell.length_c   1.000
_cell.angle_alpha   90.00
_cell.angle_beta   90.00
_cell.angle_gamma   90.00
#
_symmetry.space_group_name_H-M   'P 1'
#
loop_
_entity.id
_entity.type
_entity.pdbx_description
1 polymer ?
#
loop_
_entity_poly.entity_id
_entity_poly.type
_entity_poly.pdbx_seq_one_letter_code
_entity_poly.pdbx_strand_id
1 'polypeptide(L)'
;MPPPRTGLSADEKIFFLLNVDEVTKDLGIPDGPERIWTGLIQYTTDVAPHFLQKHKKYVVAHDELLSVNKDYNGNGLAKILMAEGIKELARDRICDYYFGNPTHHGTTIAGARVGAPQRWKLPFQDIMIHGRSPMKPEAGNVGIGAIGVHIEPIDKLMKIIEKMTKAKKL
;
A
#
# COMPACT_ATOMS: atom_id res chain seq x y z
N MET A 1 -2.71 -3.51 -22.23
CA MET A 1 -2.56 -2.74 -20.98
C MET A 1 -1.69 -1.55 -21.29
N PRO A 2 -2.13 -0.30 -21.05
CA PRO A 2 -1.23 0.85 -21.16
C PRO A 2 -0.08 0.70 -20.14
N PRO A 3 1.13 1.20 -20.47
CA PRO A 3 2.26 1.16 -19.55
C PRO A 3 1.97 1.98 -18.27
N PRO A 4 2.63 1.67 -17.14
CA PRO A 4 2.49 2.48 -15.93
C PRO A 4 2.98 3.90 -16.23
N ARG A 5 2.14 4.91 -15.99
CA ARG A 5 2.55 6.32 -16.09
C ARG A 5 3.74 6.56 -15.15
N THR A 6 4.86 6.99 -15.71
CA THR A 6 6.04 7.43 -14.97
C THR A 6 5.97 8.95 -14.83
N GLY A 7 5.29 9.41 -13.78
CA GLY A 7 5.23 10.83 -13.41
C GLY A 7 3.82 11.40 -13.42
N LEU A 8 3.58 12.29 -12.46
CA LEU A 8 2.37 13.09 -12.33
C LEU A 8 2.44 14.29 -13.30
N SER A 9 1.33 14.64 -13.93
CA SER A 9 1.20 15.87 -14.72
C SER A 9 1.36 17.11 -13.83
N ALA A 10 1.63 18.28 -14.42
CA ALA A 10 1.72 19.54 -13.67
C ALA A 10 0.41 19.85 -12.90
N ASP A 11 -0.74 19.46 -13.46
CA ASP A 11 -2.05 19.64 -12.84
C ASP A 11 -2.26 18.65 -11.67
N GLU A 12 -1.74 17.43 -11.78
CA GLU A 12 -1.76 16.44 -10.70
C GLU A 12 -0.83 16.86 -9.53
N LYS A 13 0.24 17.63 -9.79
CA LYS A 13 1.09 18.21 -8.74
C LYS A 13 0.40 19.32 -7.93
N ILE A 14 -0.56 20.03 -8.53
CA ILE A 14 -1.34 21.10 -7.88
C ILE A 14 -2.45 20.51 -6.97
N PHE A 15 -2.93 19.30 -7.26
CA PHE A 15 -3.99 18.63 -6.50
C PHE A 15 -3.60 18.19 -5.08
N PHE A 16 -2.30 18.05 -4.78
CA PHE A 16 -1.84 17.62 -3.45
C PHE A 16 -2.06 18.65 -2.34
N LEU A 17 -2.28 19.92 -2.71
CA LEU A 17 -2.45 21.02 -1.76
C LEU A 17 -3.83 21.05 -1.08
N LEU A 18 -4.84 20.40 -1.67
CA LEU A 18 -6.22 20.57 -1.22
C LEU A 18 -6.69 19.46 -0.26
N ASN A 19 -6.06 18.28 -0.25
CA ASN A 19 -6.63 17.13 0.49
C ASN A 19 -5.99 16.83 1.85
N VAL A 20 -4.73 17.20 2.11
CA VAL A 20 -4.09 16.87 3.41
C VAL A 20 -4.75 17.61 4.56
N ASP A 21 -4.96 18.92 4.42
CA ASP A 21 -5.56 19.75 5.47
C ASP A 21 -7.05 19.42 5.67
N GLU A 22 -7.80 19.15 4.59
CA GLU A 22 -9.21 18.77 4.69
C GLU A 22 -9.40 17.41 5.39
N VAL A 23 -8.63 16.39 4.99
CA VAL A 23 -8.70 15.04 5.59
C VAL A 23 -8.33 15.04 7.07
N THR A 24 -7.32 15.82 7.45
CA THR A 24 -6.73 15.73 8.80
C THR A 24 -7.38 16.65 9.82
N LYS A 25 -8.08 17.70 9.35
CA LYS A 25 -8.85 18.61 10.20
C LYS A 25 -9.94 17.88 10.98
N ASP A 26 -10.65 16.97 10.33
CA ASP A 26 -11.73 16.20 10.95
C ASP A 26 -11.22 15.15 11.95
N LEU A 27 -9.94 14.78 11.85
CA LEU A 27 -9.27 13.83 12.75
C LEU A 27 -8.59 14.53 13.94
N GLY A 28 -8.60 15.86 14.01
CA GLY A 28 -7.99 16.62 15.10
C GLY A 28 -6.47 16.44 15.21
N ILE A 29 -5.79 16.08 14.12
CA ILE A 29 -4.34 15.82 14.13
C ILE A 29 -3.60 17.16 14.18
N PRO A 30 -2.67 17.37 15.14
CA PRO A 30 -1.93 18.63 15.25
C PRO A 30 -1.06 18.89 14.02
N ASP A 31 -0.73 20.17 13.80
CA ASP A 31 0.24 20.55 12.77
C ASP A 31 1.58 19.88 13.04
N GLY A 32 2.09 19.11 12.07
CA GLY A 32 3.34 18.37 12.24
C GLY A 32 3.56 17.30 11.17
N PRO A 33 4.69 16.56 11.24
CA PRO A 33 4.99 15.45 10.34
C PRO A 33 3.87 14.39 10.29
N GLU A 34 3.18 14.16 11.40
CA GLU A 34 2.09 13.20 11.53
C GLU A 34 0.92 13.57 10.62
N ARG A 35 0.53 14.85 10.60
CA ARG A 35 -0.52 15.36 9.70
C ARG A 35 -0.20 15.06 8.24
N ILE A 36 1.04 15.33 7.84
CA ILE A 36 1.51 15.06 6.48
C ILE A 36 1.40 13.58 6.15
N TRP A 37 1.91 12.70 7.02
CA TRP A 37 1.86 11.25 6.79
C TRP A 37 0.44 10.71 6.74
N THR A 38 -0.46 11.18 7.61
CA THR A 38 -1.86 10.79 7.57
C THR A 38 -2.52 11.21 6.26
N GLY A 39 -2.34 12.45 5.82
CA GLY A 39 -2.88 12.92 4.55
C GLY A 39 -2.33 12.13 3.35
N LEU A 40 -1.04 11.78 3.37
CA LEU A 40 -0.43 10.95 2.33
C LEU A 40 -0.98 9.52 2.30
N ILE A 41 -1.17 8.89 3.47
CA ILE A 41 -1.78 7.55 3.58
C ILE A 41 -3.24 7.57 3.13
N GLN A 42 -4.02 8.58 3.54
CA GLN A 42 -5.39 8.71 3.07
C GLN A 42 -5.45 8.86 1.56
N TYR A 43 -4.61 9.74 1.00
CA TYR A 43 -4.56 9.93 -0.45
C TYR A 43 -4.25 8.62 -1.18
N THR A 44 -3.23 7.87 -0.76
CA THR A 44 -2.90 6.59 -1.41
C THR A 44 -3.96 5.51 -1.19
N THR A 45 -4.71 5.59 -0.09
CA THR A 45 -5.91 4.78 0.15
C THR A 45 -7.03 5.14 -0.83
N ASP A 46 -7.25 6.43 -1.10
CA ASP A 46 -8.27 6.92 -2.03
C ASP A 46 -7.96 6.60 -3.50
N VAL A 47 -6.71 6.26 -3.83
CA VAL A 47 -6.35 5.70 -5.14
C VAL A 47 -6.84 4.26 -5.29
N ALA A 48 -6.94 3.48 -4.20
CA ALA A 48 -7.24 2.06 -4.24
C ALA A 48 -8.58 1.70 -4.94
N PRO A 49 -9.70 2.42 -4.72
CA PRO A 49 -10.96 2.22 -5.43
C PRO A 49 -10.86 2.24 -6.96
N HIS A 50 -9.89 2.96 -7.54
CA HIS A 50 -9.71 3.02 -9.00
C HIS A 50 -9.23 1.70 -9.63
N PHE A 51 -8.76 0.75 -8.81
CA PHE A 51 -8.35 -0.59 -9.26
C PHE A 51 -9.40 -1.67 -8.99
N LEU A 52 -10.50 -1.32 -8.32
CA LEU A 52 -11.61 -2.24 -8.11
C LEU A 52 -12.39 -2.42 -9.42
N GLN A 53 -13.01 -3.58 -9.57
CA GLN A 53 -13.98 -3.77 -10.66
C GLN A 53 -15.22 -2.88 -10.40
N LYS A 54 -16.07 -2.69 -11.42
CA LYS A 54 -17.31 -1.90 -11.22
C LYS A 54 -18.37 -2.78 -10.56
N HIS A 55 -18.62 -2.59 -9.27
CA HIS A 55 -19.76 -3.19 -8.56
C HIS A 55 -20.43 -2.17 -7.63
N LYS A 56 -21.60 -2.55 -7.08
CA LYS A 56 -22.41 -1.68 -6.22
C LYS A 56 -21.74 -1.37 -4.88
N LYS A 57 -21.06 -2.35 -4.27
CA LYS A 57 -20.36 -2.25 -2.98
C LYS A 57 -19.23 -3.27 -2.93
N TYR A 58 -18.21 -2.94 -2.14
CA TYR A 58 -17.11 -3.84 -1.76
C TYR A 58 -16.83 -3.70 -0.28
N VAL A 59 -16.35 -4.78 0.33
CA VAL A 59 -15.62 -4.74 1.59
C VAL A 59 -14.14 -4.93 1.28
N VAL A 60 -13.31 -4.04 1.80
CA VAL A 60 -11.88 -3.98 1.48
C VAL A 60 -11.10 -3.97 2.78
N ALA A 61 -10.14 -4.90 2.92
CA ALA A 61 -9.28 -5.00 4.10
C ALA A 61 -7.93 -4.34 3.83
N HIS A 62 -7.53 -3.40 4.70
CA HIS A 62 -6.26 -2.71 4.64
C HIS A 62 -5.20 -3.40 5.50
N ASP A 63 -4.04 -3.69 4.92
CA ASP A 63 -2.85 -4.11 5.64
C ASP A 63 -2.04 -2.89 6.08
N GLU A 64 -2.31 -2.43 7.30
CA GLU A 64 -1.74 -1.19 7.82
C GLU A 64 -0.29 -1.32 8.27
N LEU A 65 0.11 -2.47 8.82
CA LEU A 65 1.45 -2.65 9.36
C LEU A 65 1.93 -4.11 9.30
N LEU A 66 3.08 -4.28 8.65
CA LEU A 66 3.84 -5.52 8.67
C LEU A 66 5.20 -5.28 9.29
N SER A 67 5.47 -5.95 10.40
CA SER A 67 6.75 -5.85 11.12
C SER A 67 7.27 -7.22 11.51
N VAL A 68 8.59 -7.37 11.45
CA VAL A 68 9.32 -8.56 11.88
C VAL A 68 10.49 -8.07 12.72
N ASN A 69 10.74 -8.74 13.84
CA ASN A 69 11.92 -8.44 14.65
C ASN A 69 13.20 -8.62 13.80
N LYS A 70 14.09 -7.64 13.86
CA LYS A 70 15.33 -7.57 13.09
C LYS A 70 16.17 -8.85 13.14
N ASP A 71 16.17 -9.54 14.28
CA ASP A 71 16.98 -10.75 14.52
C ASP A 71 16.44 -11.97 13.72
N TYR A 72 15.23 -11.85 13.17
CA TYR A 72 14.59 -12.87 12.34
C TYR A 72 14.43 -12.43 10.88
N ASN A 73 15.07 -11.33 10.46
CA ASN A 73 15.08 -10.91 9.07
C ASN A 73 15.71 -11.99 8.17
N GLY A 74 15.27 -12.06 6.90
CA GLY A 74 15.76 -13.05 5.94
C GLY A 74 15.04 -14.41 5.97
N ASN A 75 14.34 -14.74 7.07
CA ASN A 75 13.62 -16.03 7.20
C ASN A 75 12.28 -16.08 6.47
N GLY A 76 11.91 -15.01 5.74
CA GLY A 76 10.66 -14.95 4.98
C GLY A 76 9.40 -14.80 5.83
N LEU A 77 9.53 -14.46 7.12
CA LEU A 77 8.40 -14.32 8.06
C LEU A 77 7.38 -13.28 7.60
N ALA A 78 7.82 -12.13 7.06
CA ALA A 78 6.92 -11.09 6.55
C ALA A 78 5.91 -11.64 5.52
N LYS A 79 6.39 -12.48 4.59
CA LYS A 79 5.54 -13.14 3.59
C LYS A 79 4.58 -14.14 4.24
N ILE A 80 5.04 -14.88 5.25
CA ILE A 80 4.22 -15.86 5.96
C ILE A 80 3.09 -15.16 6.72
N LEU A 81 3.42 -14.14 7.51
CA LEU A 81 2.44 -13.34 8.26
C LEU A 81 1.36 -12.76 7.33
N MET A 82 1.76 -12.15 6.22
CA MET A 82 0.82 -11.62 5.23
C MET A 82 -0.06 -12.73 4.63
N ALA A 83 0.52 -13.88 4.28
CA ALA A 83 -0.25 -15.00 3.73
C ALA A 83 -1.25 -15.59 4.74
N GLU A 84 -0.87 -15.73 6.02
CA GLU A 84 -1.79 -16.19 7.06
C GLU A 84 -2.90 -15.17 7.32
N GLY A 85 -2.60 -13.87 7.38
CA GLY A 85 -3.63 -12.84 7.50
C GLY A 85 -4.65 -12.87 6.37
N ILE A 86 -4.19 -13.02 5.12
CA ILE A 86 -5.09 -13.18 3.96
C ILE A 86 -5.96 -14.44 4.08
N LYS A 87 -5.39 -15.57 4.55
CA LYS A 87 -6.16 -16.81 4.76
C LYS A 87 -7.26 -16.64 5.78
N GLU A 88 -6.97 -15.99 6.91
CA GLU A 88 -7.96 -15.74 7.96
C GLU A 88 -9.11 -14.86 7.43
N LEU A 89 -8.78 -13.75 6.76
CA LEU A 89 -9.77 -12.87 6.12
C LEU A 89 -10.64 -13.61 5.09
N ALA A 90 -10.03 -14.50 4.29
CA ALA A 90 -10.72 -15.27 3.27
C ALA A 90 -11.61 -16.36 3.86
N ARG A 91 -11.12 -17.08 4.87
CA ARG A 91 -11.84 -18.17 5.55
C ARG A 91 -13.17 -17.65 6.12
N ASP A 92 -13.11 -16.49 6.76
CA ASP A 92 -14.26 -15.90 7.43
C ASP A 92 -15.06 -14.98 6.49
N ARG A 93 -14.67 -14.90 5.20
CA ARG A 93 -15.29 -14.09 4.14
C ARG A 93 -15.48 -12.62 4.55
N ILE A 94 -14.46 -12.06 5.21
CA ILE A 94 -14.52 -10.72 5.80
C ILE A 94 -14.48 -9.64 4.72
N CYS A 95 -13.74 -9.85 3.62
CA CYS A 95 -13.59 -8.86 2.56
C CYS A 95 -13.59 -9.47 1.16
N ASP A 96 -13.86 -8.63 0.16
CA ASP A 96 -13.76 -8.97 -1.26
C ASP A 96 -12.34 -8.73 -1.79
N TYR A 97 -11.66 -7.73 -1.24
CA TYR A 97 -10.31 -7.30 -1.64
C TYR A 97 -9.39 -7.14 -0.43
N TYR A 98 -8.13 -7.45 -0.68
CA TYR A 98 -7.02 -7.11 0.21
C TYR A 98 -6.19 -6.02 -0.45
N PHE A 99 -5.84 -4.97 0.30
CA PHE A 99 -4.95 -3.93 -0.18
C PHE A 99 -3.95 -3.49 0.90
N GLY A 100 -2.88 -2.83 0.46
CA GLY A 100 -1.89 -2.24 1.33
C GLY A 100 -1.12 -1.13 0.64
N ASN A 101 -0.56 -0.23 1.45
CA ASN A 101 0.24 0.89 0.99
C ASN A 101 1.71 0.79 1.44
N PRO A 102 2.48 -0.18 0.88
CA PRO A 102 3.83 -0.41 1.36
C PRO A 102 4.74 0.80 1.06
N THR A 103 5.43 1.27 2.09
CA THR A 103 6.45 2.33 2.01
C THR A 103 7.87 1.76 2.05
N HIS A 104 8.01 0.48 2.42
CA HIS A 104 9.29 -0.18 2.61
C HIS A 104 9.48 -1.40 1.69
N HIS A 105 10.72 -1.61 1.23
CA HIS A 105 11.09 -2.67 0.28
C HIS A 105 10.69 -4.07 0.74
N GLY A 106 10.86 -4.35 2.03
CA GLY A 106 10.48 -5.64 2.64
C GLY A 106 9.01 -5.96 2.44
N THR A 107 8.12 -5.00 2.72
CA THR A 107 6.66 -5.16 2.58
C THR A 107 6.25 -5.24 1.11
N THR A 108 6.84 -4.42 0.25
CA THR A 108 6.60 -4.49 -1.21
C THR A 108 6.94 -5.87 -1.77
N ILE A 109 8.11 -6.42 -1.40
CA ILE A 109 8.52 -7.77 -1.81
C ILE A 109 7.61 -8.84 -1.21
N ALA A 110 7.25 -8.73 0.07
CA ALA A 110 6.34 -9.66 0.72
C ALA A 110 4.99 -9.71 -0.01
N GLY A 111 4.40 -8.54 -0.29
CA GLY A 111 3.17 -8.38 -1.07
C GLY A 111 3.25 -9.05 -2.44
N ALA A 112 4.27 -8.72 -3.22
CA ALA A 112 4.46 -9.33 -4.54
C ALA A 112 4.58 -10.87 -4.46
N ARG A 113 5.26 -11.38 -3.42
CA ARG A 113 5.45 -12.82 -3.21
C ARG A 113 4.19 -13.56 -2.74
N VAL A 114 3.20 -12.88 -2.19
CA VAL A 114 1.88 -13.47 -1.89
C VAL A 114 0.86 -13.24 -3.01
N GLY A 115 1.31 -12.69 -4.15
CA GLY A 115 0.45 -12.48 -5.32
C GLY A 115 -0.26 -11.13 -5.36
N ALA A 116 0.10 -10.20 -4.48
CA ALA A 116 -0.36 -8.82 -4.46
C ALA A 116 0.72 -7.88 -5.04
N PRO A 117 0.86 -7.79 -6.38
CA PRO A 117 1.84 -6.90 -7.00
C PRO A 117 1.47 -5.42 -6.81
N GLN A 118 2.47 -4.55 -6.94
CA GLN A 118 2.25 -3.11 -6.99
C GLN A 118 1.41 -2.73 -8.21
N ARG A 119 0.27 -2.09 -7.98
CA ARG A 119 -0.64 -1.56 -9.02
C ARG A 119 -0.35 -0.10 -9.34
N TRP A 120 0.11 0.65 -8.36
CA TRP A 120 0.46 2.07 -8.50
C TRP A 120 1.51 2.47 -7.48
N LYS A 121 2.18 3.61 -7.70
CA LYS A 121 3.17 4.18 -6.78
C LYS A 121 3.17 5.71 -6.80
N LEU A 122 3.46 6.31 -5.66
CA LEU A 122 3.78 7.72 -5.46
C LEU A 122 5.26 7.87 -5.08
N PRO A 123 6.15 8.25 -6.01
CA PRO A 123 7.54 8.50 -5.66
C PRO A 123 7.67 9.65 -4.64
N PHE A 124 8.48 9.47 -3.60
CA PHE A 124 8.66 10.47 -2.54
C PHE A 124 9.19 11.80 -3.07
N GLN A 125 10.02 11.77 -4.10
CA GLN A 125 10.57 12.95 -4.77
C GLN A 125 9.50 13.79 -5.50
N ASP A 126 8.37 13.18 -5.84
CA ASP A 126 7.28 13.86 -6.57
C ASP A 126 6.27 14.50 -5.60
N ILE A 127 6.40 14.25 -4.29
CA ILE A 127 5.50 14.77 -3.27
C ILE A 127 5.88 16.21 -2.94
N MET A 128 4.93 17.12 -3.15
CA MET A 128 5.05 18.54 -2.82
C MET A 128 3.84 18.98 -2.00
N ILE A 129 4.08 19.46 -0.78
CA ILE A 129 3.07 19.99 0.15
C ILE A 129 3.40 21.45 0.42
N HIS A 130 2.45 22.34 0.15
CA HIS A 130 2.64 23.81 0.15
C HIS A 130 3.90 24.26 -0.63
N GLY A 131 4.15 23.62 -1.78
CA GLY A 131 5.30 23.93 -2.64
C GLY A 131 6.65 23.47 -2.09
N ARG A 132 6.68 22.65 -1.04
CA ARG A 132 7.91 22.09 -0.44
C ARG A 132 7.82 20.58 -0.39
N SER A 133 8.95 19.90 -0.57
CA SER A 133 9.00 18.45 -0.33
C SER A 133 8.95 18.20 1.18
N PRO A 134 8.03 17.36 1.68
CA PRO A 134 8.04 16.95 3.08
C PRO A 134 9.12 15.90 3.37
N MET A 135 9.75 15.35 2.32
CA MET A 135 10.69 14.24 2.43
C MET A 135 12.12 14.77 2.47
N LYS A 136 12.91 14.29 3.43
CA LYS A 136 14.37 14.51 3.41
C LYS A 136 14.98 13.80 2.19
N PRO A 137 16.03 14.34 1.56
CA PRO A 137 16.70 13.69 0.42
C PRO A 137 17.13 12.26 0.71
N GLU A 138 17.55 11.95 1.95
CA GLU A 138 17.93 10.59 2.35
C GLU A 138 16.75 9.62 2.39
N ALA A 139 15.52 10.10 2.65
CA ALA A 139 14.33 9.28 2.71
C ALA A 139 13.90 8.73 1.33
N GLY A 140 14.30 9.40 0.24
CA GLY A 140 14.17 8.87 -1.13
C GLY A 140 14.98 7.58 -1.35
N ASN A 141 15.98 7.32 -0.50
CA ASN A 141 16.83 6.12 -0.55
C ASN A 141 16.43 5.06 0.49
N VAL A 142 15.43 5.32 1.34
CA VAL A 142 14.94 4.38 2.36
C VAL A 142 13.69 3.66 1.85
N GLY A 143 13.64 2.34 2.03
CA GLY A 143 12.50 1.53 1.57
C GLY A 143 12.45 1.40 0.04
N ILE A 144 11.31 1.74 -0.57
CA ILE A 144 11.16 1.76 -2.05
C ILE A 144 11.26 3.17 -2.66
N GLY A 145 11.55 4.20 -1.86
CA GLY A 145 11.54 5.59 -2.33
C GLY A 145 10.17 6.10 -2.78
N ALA A 146 9.09 5.43 -2.35
CA ALA A 146 7.72 5.69 -2.79
C ALA A 146 6.70 5.14 -1.77
N ILE A 147 5.44 5.57 -1.91
CA ILE A 147 4.28 4.87 -1.35
C ILE A 147 3.66 4.01 -2.45
N GLY A 148 3.61 2.70 -2.26
CA GLY A 148 2.95 1.78 -3.18
C GLY A 148 1.43 1.73 -2.96
N VAL A 149 0.71 1.21 -3.95
CA VAL A 149 -0.65 0.68 -3.80
C VAL A 149 -0.64 -0.74 -4.33
N HIS A 150 -0.90 -1.70 -3.46
CA HIS A 150 -1.06 -3.11 -3.79
C HIS A 150 -2.51 -3.46 -3.51
N ILE A 151 -3.23 -4.03 -4.48
CA ILE A 151 -4.64 -4.40 -4.30
C ILE A 151 -5.01 -5.56 -5.19
N GLU A 152 -5.66 -6.56 -4.62
CA GLU A 152 -6.12 -7.75 -5.35
C GLU A 152 -7.40 -8.33 -4.73
N PRO A 153 -8.24 -9.00 -5.55
CA PRO A 153 -9.34 -9.80 -5.05
C PRO A 153 -8.83 -10.91 -4.11
N ILE A 154 -9.50 -11.11 -2.98
CA ILE A 154 -9.02 -12.06 -1.97
C ILE A 154 -8.99 -13.51 -2.50
N ASP A 155 -9.97 -13.88 -3.32
CA ASP A 155 -10.04 -15.21 -3.96
C ASP A 155 -8.85 -15.48 -4.88
N LYS A 156 -8.33 -14.44 -5.54
CA LYS A 156 -7.15 -14.55 -6.39
C LYS A 156 -5.91 -14.81 -5.54
N LEU A 157 -5.76 -14.09 -4.43
CA LEU A 157 -4.64 -14.26 -3.50
C LEU A 157 -4.67 -15.66 -2.89
N MET A 158 -5.83 -16.16 -2.47
CA MET A 158 -5.98 -17.51 -1.92
C MET A 158 -5.49 -18.60 -2.88
N LYS A 159 -5.88 -18.54 -4.15
CA LYS A 159 -5.40 -19.49 -5.17
C LYS A 159 -3.88 -19.51 -5.30
N ILE A 160 -3.25 -18.33 -5.22
CA ILE A 160 -1.79 -18.20 -5.28
C ILE A 160 -1.14 -18.80 -4.02
N ILE A 161 -1.64 -18.43 -2.84
CA ILE A 161 -1.13 -18.90 -1.54
C ILE A 161 -1.25 -20.43 -1.41
N GLU A 162 -2.37 -21.01 -1.83
CA GLU A 162 -2.57 -22.47 -1.85
C GLU A 162 -1.55 -23.18 -2.76
N LYS A 163 -1.33 -22.64 -3.96
CA LYS A 163 -0.32 -23.17 -4.90
C LYS A 163 1.08 -23.13 -4.29
N MET A 164 1.44 -22.03 -3.64
CA MET A 164 2.73 -21.90 -2.96
C MET A 164 2.92 -22.89 -1.81
N THR A 165 1.84 -23.23 -1.10
CA THR A 165 1.86 -24.15 0.03
C THR A 165 1.95 -25.61 -0.45
N LYS A 166 1.26 -25.96 -1.53
CA LYS A 166 1.31 -27.31 -2.14
C LYS A 166 2.66 -27.60 -2.81
N ALA A 167 3.27 -26.62 -3.46
CA ALA A 167 4.57 -26.77 -4.14
C ALA A 167 5.74 -27.10 -3.20
N LYS A 168 5.57 -26.98 -1.88
CA LYS A 168 6.58 -27.32 -0.87
C LYS A 168 6.42 -28.71 -0.24
N LYS A 169 5.43 -29.51 -0.67
CA LYS A 169 5.18 -30.86 -0.15
C LYS A 169 5.77 -31.99 -1.02
N LEU A 170 6.69 -31.67 -1.93
CA LEU A 170 7.49 -32.60 -2.73
C LEU A 170 8.96 -32.45 -2.35
#